data_AF-A0A0N5CSP2-F1
#
_entry.id   AF-A0A0N5CSP2-F1
#
_cell.length_a   1.000
_cell.length_b   1.000
_cell.length_c   1.000
_cell.angle_alpha   90.00
_cell.angle_beta   90.00
_cell.angle_gamma   90.00
#
_symmetry.space_group_name_H-M   'P 1'
#
loop_
_entity.id
_entity.type
_entity.pdbx_description
1 polymer ?
#
loop_
_entity_poly.entity_id
_entity_poly.type
_entity_poly.pdbx_seq_one_letter_code
_entity_poly.pdbx_strand_id
1 'polypeptide(L)'
;MPQFTSDAFIPCLPRLHYYKVIEKLYNFRGTKRKLILTVLAVLLLLIILVTGYVCQRQIITKLSEIKEYTVSKWFDPVVEYGKPKIIHMKAKLDWLDEEKLQKVPFMKQHLAALDFLETALMACKALLKRVSTNTALISSTGNVTATGSSTAPYKEDSGINKNNGKKFKIQEVEHIAIPSNEDVISNVIEIPEWACDEKHSPNYIIYCQGELLHAVMMLNIFKDSKTFVDKPLKRHPADIAADFKKKFPGDITANDREAVRKFIEENFEEEGHEMEDCELVDWEEKPEKLLSISDPQLRQFALNVNFIWKSLCRSIKKDVMEHPERHSLLYVPHEFVVPGGRFREFYYWDTYWVIKGLLASGMQETSRRMILNFEYLIKTIGFIPNGGRVYYLRRSQPPLFIPMVYEYYMATEDSDFLRSMIDTMEMEFNFWKLKRMINVTIGGKNHSVFYYRADSNVPR
;
A
#
# COMPACT_ATOMS: atom_id res chain seq x y z
N MET A 1 24.86 -6.97 -10.45
CA MET A 1 24.32 -5.87 -11.28
C MET A 1 23.04 -5.34 -10.63
N PRO A 2 22.49 -4.17 -11.03
CA PRO A 2 22.17 -3.12 -10.04
C PRO A 2 20.72 -2.59 -10.12
N GLN A 3 20.48 -1.42 -9.48
CA GLN A 3 19.22 -0.64 -9.43
C GLN A 3 18.08 -1.33 -8.64
N PHE A 4 17.46 -0.77 -7.58
CA PHE A 4 17.29 0.62 -7.10
C PHE A 4 16.49 1.56 -8.02
N THR A 5 15.20 1.71 -7.71
CA THR A 5 14.38 2.96 -7.56
C THR A 5 14.44 4.02 -8.67
N SER A 6 13.35 4.68 -9.06
CA SER A 6 12.27 5.26 -8.21
C SER A 6 10.93 5.34 -9.01
N ASP A 7 9.80 5.94 -8.60
CA ASP A 7 9.48 6.97 -7.60
C ASP A 7 8.12 6.75 -6.92
N ALA A 8 8.00 7.25 -5.68
CA ALA A 8 6.72 7.46 -5.00
C ALA A 8 6.77 8.79 -4.26
N PHE A 9 5.84 9.70 -4.57
CA PHE A 9 5.72 10.99 -3.90
C PHE A 9 5.41 10.82 -2.40
N ILE A 10 6.09 11.57 -1.55
CA ILE A 10 5.84 11.63 -0.10
C ILE A 10 4.76 12.69 0.19
N PRO A 11 3.58 12.33 0.71
CA PRO A 11 2.62 13.31 1.22
C PRO A 11 3.13 13.96 2.50
N CYS A 12 2.78 15.23 2.74
CA CYS A 12 3.19 15.95 3.95
C CYS A 12 2.66 15.28 5.23
N LEU A 13 3.44 15.35 6.33
CA LEU A 13 3.11 14.73 7.61
C LEU A 13 1.72 15.15 8.14
N PRO A 14 0.94 14.23 8.75
CA PRO A 14 -0.21 14.58 9.57
C PRO A 14 0.19 15.48 10.75
N ARG A 15 -0.61 16.52 11.03
CA ARG A 15 -0.48 17.33 12.26
C ARG A 15 -0.96 16.53 13.48
N LEU A 16 -0.09 15.77 14.13
CA LEU A 16 -0.34 15.28 15.49
C LEU A 16 0.83 15.53 16.47
N HIS A 17 0.48 16.11 17.62
CA HIS A 17 1.15 16.00 18.92
C HIS A 17 2.65 16.34 19.12
N TYR A 18 3.26 17.19 18.29
CA TYR A 18 4.57 17.80 18.62
C TYR A 18 4.58 18.53 19.99
N TYR A 19 3.50 19.20 20.37
CA TYR A 19 3.41 19.97 21.62
C TYR A 19 3.60 19.11 22.89
N LYS A 20 2.95 17.95 23.01
CA LYS A 20 3.05 17.08 24.21
C LYS A 20 4.46 16.47 24.39
N VAL A 21 5.24 16.38 23.31
CA VAL A 21 6.65 15.95 23.38
C VAL A 21 7.53 17.10 23.89
N ILE A 22 7.35 18.32 23.35
CA ILE A 22 8.07 19.52 23.78
C ILE A 22 7.81 19.83 25.27
N GLU A 23 6.57 19.67 25.72
CA GLU A 23 6.15 19.86 27.11
C GLU A 23 6.87 18.89 28.07
N LYS A 24 6.94 17.60 27.75
CA LYS A 24 7.72 16.62 28.52
C LYS A 24 9.23 16.88 28.49
N LEU A 25 9.76 17.44 27.39
CA LEU A 25 11.18 17.80 27.28
C LEU A 25 11.59 18.99 28.16
N TYR A 26 10.65 19.86 28.54
CA TYR A 26 10.96 21.05 29.34
C TYR A 26 11.41 20.72 30.78
N ASN A 27 10.94 19.58 31.33
CA ASN A 27 11.24 19.15 32.70
C ASN A 27 12.65 18.54 32.89
N PHE A 28 13.40 18.28 31.83
CA PHE A 28 14.79 17.82 31.96
C PHE A 28 15.76 18.97 32.25
N ARG A 29 16.39 18.96 33.44
CA ARG A 29 17.50 19.86 33.79
C ARG A 29 18.86 19.22 33.50
N GLY A 30 19.89 20.06 33.32
CA GLY A 30 21.29 19.62 33.22
C GLY A 30 21.70 18.91 31.92
N THR A 31 22.77 18.13 32.00
CA THR A 31 23.52 17.57 30.85
C THR A 31 22.67 16.74 29.90
N LYS A 32 21.64 16.03 30.40
CA LYS A 32 20.73 15.23 29.57
C LYS A 32 19.95 16.09 28.56
N ARG A 33 19.52 17.30 28.94
CA ARG A 33 18.85 18.23 28.00
C ARG A 33 19.79 18.75 26.91
N LYS A 34 21.07 19.01 27.24
CA LYS A 34 22.09 19.36 26.23
C LYS A 34 22.34 18.22 25.25
N LEU A 35 22.42 16.98 25.74
CA LEU A 35 22.60 15.79 24.88
C LEU A 35 21.41 15.60 23.93
N ILE A 36 20.17 15.63 24.44
CA ILE A 36 18.95 15.47 23.61
C ILE A 36 18.86 16.58 22.56
N LEU A 37 19.09 17.85 22.92
CA LEU A 37 19.10 18.95 21.97
C LEU A 37 20.21 18.82 20.90
N THR A 38 21.36 18.26 21.26
CA THR A 38 22.45 18.00 20.31
C THR A 38 22.09 16.87 19.34
N VAL A 39 21.47 15.78 19.82
CA VAL A 39 21.00 14.68 18.97
C VAL A 39 19.89 15.15 18.02
N LEU A 40 18.92 15.93 18.51
CA LEU A 40 17.87 16.52 17.67
C LEU A 40 18.43 17.50 16.64
N ALA A 41 19.42 18.32 17.01
CA ALA A 41 20.09 19.22 16.06
C ALA A 41 20.87 18.43 14.99
N VAL A 42 21.57 17.35 15.36
CA VAL A 42 22.28 16.48 14.41
C VAL A 42 21.30 15.75 13.47
N LEU A 43 20.18 15.23 13.98
CA LEU A 43 19.12 14.64 13.16
C LEU A 43 18.52 15.66 12.18
N LEU A 44 18.23 16.88 12.65
CA LEU A 44 17.71 17.94 11.77
C LEU A 44 18.72 18.32 10.68
N LEU A 45 20.01 18.41 11.03
CA LEU A 45 21.07 18.75 10.08
C LEU A 45 21.34 17.61 9.09
N LEU A 46 21.22 16.35 9.50
CA LEU A 46 21.21 15.19 8.60
C LEU A 46 20.01 15.21 7.66
N ILE A 47 18.80 15.50 8.16
CA ILE A 47 17.58 15.62 7.33
C ILE A 47 17.76 16.75 6.31
N ILE A 48 18.27 17.91 6.71
CA ILE A 48 18.53 19.06 5.81
C ILE A 48 19.60 18.72 4.76
N LEU A 49 20.67 17.99 5.12
CA LEU A 49 21.67 17.54 4.16
C LEU A 49 21.12 16.51 3.17
N VAL A 50 20.28 15.58 3.64
CA VAL A 50 19.65 14.56 2.78
C VAL A 50 18.59 15.17 1.86
N THR A 51 17.69 16.02 2.35
CA THR A 51 16.71 16.70 1.49
C THR A 51 17.39 17.70 0.55
N GLY A 52 18.43 18.40 1.01
CA GLY A 52 19.26 19.24 0.14
C GLY A 52 19.87 18.44 -1.01
N TYR A 53 20.53 17.30 -0.71
CA TYR A 53 21.15 16.44 -1.73
C TYR A 53 20.12 15.80 -2.68
N VAL A 54 18.97 15.35 -2.18
CA VAL A 54 17.91 14.72 -2.98
C VAL A 54 17.18 15.75 -3.87
N CYS A 55 16.79 16.90 -3.33
CA CYS A 55 16.15 17.96 -4.12
C CYS A 55 17.12 18.57 -5.14
N GLN A 56 18.40 18.74 -4.79
CA GLN A 56 19.42 19.19 -5.75
C GLN A 56 19.62 18.16 -6.87
N ARG A 57 19.45 16.87 -6.61
CA ARG A 57 19.48 15.83 -7.66
C ARG A 57 18.36 15.99 -8.68
N GLN A 58 17.12 16.26 -8.22
CA GLN A 58 15.98 16.54 -9.10
C GLN A 58 16.13 17.86 -9.89
N ILE A 59 16.75 18.88 -9.29
CA ILE A 59 17.06 20.15 -9.97
C ILE A 59 18.16 19.94 -11.04
N ILE A 60 19.20 19.16 -10.75
CA ILE A 60 20.28 18.87 -11.71
C ILE A 60 19.76 18.03 -12.89
N THR A 61 18.89 17.04 -12.68
CA THR A 61 18.29 16.28 -13.79
C THR A 61 17.33 17.10 -14.67
N LYS A 62 16.84 18.25 -14.20
CA LYS A 62 16.10 19.22 -15.02
C LYS A 62 16.97 20.33 -15.62
N LEU A 63 18.25 20.41 -15.24
CA LEU A 63 19.22 21.36 -15.82
C LEU A 63 20.14 20.70 -16.85
N SER A 64 20.23 19.37 -16.91
CA SER A 64 20.99 18.67 -17.96
C SER A 64 20.47 18.85 -19.39
N GLU A 65 19.26 19.39 -19.55
CA GLU A 65 18.69 19.76 -20.86
C GLU A 65 19.07 21.19 -21.31
N ILE A 66 19.67 21.99 -20.41
CA ILE A 66 20.23 23.32 -20.72
C ILE A 66 21.75 23.20 -20.76
N LYS A 67 22.33 23.25 -21.96
CA LYS A 67 23.78 23.28 -22.15
C LYS A 67 24.40 24.56 -21.56
N GLU A 68 25.67 24.43 -21.16
CA GLU A 68 26.59 25.51 -20.81
C GLU A 68 26.20 26.42 -19.62
N TYR A 69 26.51 25.98 -18.40
CA TYR A 69 27.17 26.84 -17.41
C TYR A 69 28.13 26.03 -16.51
N THR A 70 29.31 26.59 -16.23
CA THR A 70 30.42 25.91 -15.56
C THR A 70 30.29 25.92 -14.02
N VAL A 71 29.81 24.81 -13.45
CA VAL A 71 29.76 24.64 -11.99
C VAL A 71 31.05 24.00 -11.45
N SER A 72 32.03 24.84 -11.14
CA SER A 72 33.28 24.47 -10.46
C SER A 72 33.61 25.49 -9.36
N LYS A 73 34.43 25.11 -8.37
CA LYS A 73 34.97 25.93 -7.26
C LYS A 73 34.03 26.39 -6.12
N TRP A 74 32.70 26.34 -6.23
CA TRP A 74 31.84 26.83 -5.14
C TRP A 74 31.61 25.84 -3.97
N PHE A 75 31.87 24.54 -4.19
CA PHE A 75 31.50 23.48 -3.25
C PHE A 75 32.64 23.06 -2.31
N ASP A 76 33.90 23.26 -2.71
CA ASP A 76 35.09 22.86 -1.96
C ASP A 76 35.16 23.48 -0.54
N PRO A 77 34.80 24.76 -0.31
CA PRO A 77 34.75 25.34 1.04
C PRO A 77 33.74 24.67 1.98
N VAL A 78 32.64 24.14 1.43
CA VAL A 78 31.58 23.46 2.21
C VAL A 78 32.08 22.09 2.69
N VAL A 79 32.83 21.39 1.84
CA VAL A 79 33.44 20.09 2.19
C VAL A 79 34.55 20.26 3.22
N GLU A 80 35.42 21.28 3.07
CA GLU A 80 36.42 21.65 4.09
C GLU A 80 35.77 21.94 5.44
N TYR A 81 34.73 22.79 5.49
CA TYR A 81 34.05 23.15 6.73
C TYR A 81 33.35 21.96 7.42
N GLY A 82 32.97 20.93 6.66
CA GLY A 82 32.35 19.71 7.17
C GLY A 82 33.34 18.74 7.86
N LYS A 83 34.57 18.60 7.32
CA LYS A 83 35.55 17.58 7.75
C LYS A 83 35.78 17.53 9.29
N PRO A 84 36.03 18.64 10.02
CA PRO A 84 36.33 18.57 11.46
C PRO A 84 35.16 18.03 12.29
N LYS A 85 33.92 18.37 11.92
CA LYS A 85 32.72 17.91 12.61
C LYS A 85 32.48 16.41 12.39
N ILE A 86 32.74 15.92 11.17
CA ILE A 86 32.64 14.49 10.84
C ILE A 86 33.69 13.68 11.62
N ILE A 87 34.94 14.15 11.70
CA ILE A 87 36.00 13.50 12.50
C ILE A 87 35.62 13.47 13.98
N HIS A 88 35.09 14.57 14.53
CA HIS A 88 34.66 14.64 15.93
C HIS A 88 33.42 13.78 16.23
N MET A 89 32.51 13.59 15.27
CA MET A 89 31.41 12.63 15.39
C MET A 89 31.91 11.19 15.34
N LYS A 90 32.84 10.87 14.43
CA LYS A 90 33.46 9.54 14.36
C LYS A 90 34.12 9.17 15.69
N ALA A 91 34.96 10.05 16.25
CA ALA A 91 35.62 9.82 17.54
C ALA A 91 34.66 9.63 18.74
N LYS A 92 33.39 10.06 18.62
CA LYS A 92 32.33 9.82 19.61
C LYS A 92 31.52 8.55 19.35
N LEU A 93 31.41 8.12 18.09
CA LEU A 93 30.83 6.83 17.71
C LEU A 93 31.79 5.68 18.07
N ASP A 94 33.07 5.84 17.78
CA ASP A 94 34.15 4.89 18.13
C ASP A 94 34.34 4.73 19.67
N TRP A 95 33.67 5.56 20.49
CA TRP A 95 33.66 5.47 21.96
C TRP A 95 32.48 4.63 22.52
N LEU A 96 31.50 4.28 21.68
CA LEU A 96 30.29 3.53 22.02
C LEU A 96 30.43 2.06 21.59
N ASP A 97 30.98 1.23 22.46
CA ASP A 97 30.97 -0.23 22.33
C ASP A 97 29.62 -0.85 22.76
N GLU A 98 29.43 -2.12 22.39
CA GLU A 98 28.24 -2.91 22.73
C GLU A 98 28.05 -3.08 24.25
N GLU A 99 29.14 -3.17 25.01
CA GLU A 99 29.10 -3.36 26.46
C GLU A 99 28.52 -2.14 27.18
N LYS A 100 28.79 -0.92 26.68
CA LYS A 100 28.17 0.33 27.11
C LYS A 100 26.73 0.45 26.61
N LEU A 101 26.43 0.04 25.37
CA LEU A 101 25.07 0.07 24.82
C LEU A 101 24.10 -0.80 25.63
N GLN A 102 24.52 -2.01 26.04
CA GLN A 102 23.71 -2.89 26.89
C GLN A 102 23.43 -2.33 28.29
N LYS A 103 24.25 -1.38 28.78
CA LYS A 103 24.10 -0.74 30.10
C LYS A 103 23.12 0.45 30.13
N VAL A 104 22.43 0.73 29.01
CA VAL A 104 21.38 1.77 28.94
C VAL A 104 19.99 1.13 29.05
N PRO A 105 19.29 1.18 30.22
CA PRO A 105 18.07 0.40 30.43
C PRO A 105 16.93 0.70 29.46
N PHE A 106 16.90 1.93 28.93
CA PHE A 106 15.88 2.41 27.99
C PHE A 106 16.00 1.81 26.57
N MET A 107 17.18 1.32 26.17
CA MET A 107 17.41 0.81 24.81
C MET A 107 16.76 -0.57 24.58
N LYS A 108 16.59 -1.39 25.63
CA LYS A 108 16.01 -2.74 25.52
C LYS A 108 14.54 -2.79 25.11
N GLN A 109 13.81 -1.67 25.14
CA GLN A 109 12.39 -1.61 24.77
C GLN A 109 12.14 -1.27 23.29
N HIS A 110 13.16 -0.91 22.52
CA HIS A 110 13.02 -0.51 21.11
C HIS A 110 14.08 -1.15 20.21
N LEU A 111 13.93 -2.46 19.95
CA LEU A 111 14.74 -3.21 18.97
C LEU A 111 14.81 -2.49 17.61
N ALA A 112 13.67 -2.03 17.08
CA ALA A 112 13.61 -1.26 15.84
C ALA A 112 14.48 0.02 15.81
N ALA A 113 14.83 0.61 16.96
CA ALA A 113 15.75 1.74 17.03
C ALA A 113 17.22 1.32 16.98
N LEU A 114 17.55 0.12 17.50
CA LEU A 114 18.86 -0.51 17.29
C LEU A 114 19.00 -0.96 15.83
N ASP A 115 18.00 -1.65 15.28
CA ASP A 115 17.99 -2.10 13.87
C ASP A 115 18.19 -0.92 12.90
N PHE A 116 17.51 0.21 13.16
CA PHE A 116 17.67 1.44 12.37
C PHE A 116 19.08 2.05 12.48
N LEU A 117 19.64 2.11 13.69
CA LEU A 117 21.00 2.62 13.91
C LEU A 117 22.05 1.73 13.26
N GLU A 118 21.90 0.40 13.35
CA GLU A 118 22.81 -0.57 12.75
C GLU A 118 22.72 -0.56 11.21
N THR A 119 21.50 -0.49 10.66
CA THR A 119 21.25 -0.29 9.22
C THR A 119 21.90 1.00 8.72
N ALA A 120 21.76 2.11 9.43
CA ALA A 120 22.40 3.38 9.10
C ALA A 120 23.94 3.29 9.20
N LEU A 121 24.48 2.55 10.18
CA LEU A 121 25.91 2.31 10.33
C LEU A 121 26.47 1.47 9.16
N MET A 122 25.75 0.44 8.74
CA MET A 122 26.09 -0.37 7.57
C MET A 122 26.03 0.44 6.26
N ALA A 123 25.00 1.27 6.08
CA ALA A 123 24.90 2.17 4.93
C ALA A 123 26.09 3.15 4.86
N CYS A 124 26.46 3.77 5.98
CA CYS A 124 27.63 4.65 6.07
C CYS A 124 28.95 3.91 5.76
N LYS A 125 29.15 2.70 6.29
CA LYS A 125 30.32 1.86 5.98
C LYS A 125 30.39 1.50 4.48
N ALA A 126 29.25 1.17 3.85
CA ALA A 126 29.17 0.86 2.43
C ALA A 126 29.44 2.08 1.53
N LEU A 127 28.94 3.26 1.90
CA LEU A 127 29.19 4.52 1.19
C LEU A 127 30.67 4.93 1.25
N LEU A 128 31.30 4.86 2.43
CA LEU A 128 32.74 5.12 2.58
C LEU A 128 33.59 4.19 1.70
N LYS A 129 33.23 2.90 1.63
CA LYS A 129 33.93 1.92 0.79
C LYS A 129 33.81 2.24 -0.71
N ARG A 130 32.68 2.81 -1.17
CA ARG A 130 32.50 3.28 -2.56
C ARG A 130 33.31 4.53 -2.89
N VAL A 131 33.50 5.45 -1.94
CA VAL A 131 34.33 6.65 -2.16
C VAL A 131 35.79 6.24 -2.43
N SER A 132 36.34 5.30 -1.67
CA SER A 132 37.72 4.80 -1.89
C SER A 132 37.92 4.00 -3.18
N THR A 133 36.88 3.40 -3.76
CA THR A 133 37.01 2.68 -5.05
C THR A 133 36.92 3.61 -6.26
N ASN A 134 36.14 4.70 -6.19
CA ASN A 134 36.00 5.61 -7.32
C ASN A 134 37.28 6.41 -7.60
N THR A 135 38.13 6.67 -6.60
CA THR A 135 39.47 7.26 -6.81
C THR A 135 40.45 6.32 -7.50
N ALA A 136 40.21 5.01 -7.51
CA ALA A 136 41.10 4.02 -8.15
C ALA A 136 40.75 3.72 -9.61
N LEU A 137 39.54 4.07 -10.07
CA LEU A 137 39.00 3.72 -11.39
C LEU A 137 39.17 4.82 -12.45
N ILE A 138 39.69 5.99 -12.07
CA ILE A 138 39.91 7.15 -12.95
C ILE A 138 41.31 7.09 -13.63
N SER A 139 42.20 6.19 -13.21
CA SER A 139 43.59 6.10 -13.67
C SER A 139 43.86 5.09 -14.80
N SER A 140 42.85 4.38 -15.33
CA SER A 140 43.05 3.28 -16.29
C SER A 140 42.15 3.35 -17.53
N THR A 141 42.35 4.35 -18.38
CA THR A 141 41.80 4.38 -19.75
C THR A 141 42.76 3.66 -20.72
N GLY A 142 42.28 2.62 -21.41
CA GLY A 142 43.03 1.89 -22.44
C GLY A 142 42.13 1.47 -23.61
N ASN A 143 42.60 1.67 -24.84
CA ASN A 143 41.85 1.43 -26.07
C ASN A 143 41.78 -0.06 -26.44
N VAL A 144 40.63 -0.53 -26.95
CA VAL A 144 40.55 -1.54 -28.03
C VAL A 144 39.38 -1.17 -28.96
N THR A 145 39.53 -1.45 -30.26
CA THR A 145 38.58 -1.14 -31.34
C THR A 145 37.54 -2.25 -31.58
N ALA A 146 36.44 -1.91 -32.26
CA ALA A 146 35.41 -2.87 -32.68
C ALA A 146 35.61 -3.39 -34.11
N THR A 147 35.21 -4.64 -34.34
CA THR A 147 34.89 -5.24 -35.65
C THR A 147 33.70 -6.18 -35.51
N GLY A 148 32.95 -6.45 -36.58
CA GLY A 148 31.82 -7.37 -36.58
C GLY A 148 31.45 -7.85 -37.99
N SER A 149 30.66 -8.93 -38.10
CA SER A 149 30.14 -9.45 -39.38
C SER A 149 28.92 -10.36 -39.16
N SER A 150 28.07 -10.46 -40.19
CA SER A 150 27.02 -11.48 -40.40
C SER A 150 27.47 -12.49 -41.48
N THR A 151 26.73 -13.52 -41.92
CA THR A 151 25.39 -14.03 -41.52
C THR A 151 25.52 -15.56 -41.21
N ALA A 152 24.71 -16.57 -41.58
CA ALA A 152 23.50 -16.78 -42.41
C ALA A 152 22.69 -17.99 -41.86
N PRO A 153 21.36 -18.09 -42.10
CA PRO A 153 20.51 -19.14 -41.51
C PRO A 153 20.41 -20.41 -42.39
N TYR A 154 19.89 -21.50 -41.81
CA TYR A 154 19.36 -22.65 -42.55
C TYR A 154 17.99 -23.11 -42.00
N LYS A 155 17.26 -23.88 -42.81
CA LYS A 155 15.80 -24.11 -42.70
C LYS A 155 15.41 -25.35 -41.88
N GLU A 156 14.15 -25.35 -41.45
CA GLU A 156 13.40 -26.53 -41.04
C GLU A 156 13.21 -27.54 -42.20
N ASP A 157 12.89 -28.79 -41.86
CA ASP A 157 12.12 -29.70 -42.71
C ASP A 157 11.08 -30.44 -41.85
N SER A 158 10.01 -30.94 -42.47
CA SER A 158 8.73 -31.23 -41.82
C SER A 158 8.34 -32.71 -41.80
N GLY A 159 7.74 -33.16 -40.69
CA GLY A 159 7.31 -34.55 -40.52
C GLY A 159 6.00 -34.65 -39.71
N ILE A 160 4.86 -34.62 -40.40
CA ILE A 160 3.54 -34.82 -39.78
C ILE A 160 3.24 -36.31 -39.67
N ASN A 161 2.89 -36.78 -38.47
CA ASN A 161 2.14 -38.03 -38.31
C ASN A 161 0.95 -37.81 -37.38
N LYS A 162 -0.22 -38.36 -37.73
CA LYS A 162 -1.49 -38.11 -37.02
C LYS A 162 -1.78 -39.22 -36.02
N ASN A 163 -2.25 -38.85 -34.83
CA ASN A 163 -3.05 -39.76 -34.01
C ASN A 163 -4.12 -39.02 -33.22
N ASN A 164 -5.25 -39.68 -32.96
CA ASN A 164 -6.46 -39.03 -32.47
C ASN A 164 -6.46 -38.83 -30.94
N GLY A 165 -6.78 -37.61 -30.51
CA GLY A 165 -7.11 -37.29 -29.12
C GLY A 165 -7.84 -35.95 -29.06
N LYS A 166 -8.92 -35.85 -28.27
CA LYS A 166 -9.66 -34.60 -28.08
C LYS A 166 -8.80 -33.61 -27.29
N LYS A 167 -8.06 -32.73 -27.98
CA LYS A 167 -7.42 -31.57 -27.33
C LYS A 167 -8.49 -30.63 -26.79
N PHE A 168 -8.52 -30.48 -25.47
CA PHE A 168 -9.03 -29.24 -24.87
C PHE A 168 -8.22 -28.07 -25.42
N LYS A 169 -8.87 -26.97 -25.80
CA LYS A 169 -8.18 -25.70 -26.01
C LYS A 169 -7.77 -25.16 -24.65
N ILE A 170 -6.54 -25.46 -24.23
CA ILE A 170 -5.84 -24.61 -23.28
C ILE A 170 -5.63 -23.28 -24.01
N GLN A 171 -6.19 -22.20 -23.46
CA GLN A 171 -5.89 -20.85 -23.93
C GLN A 171 -4.48 -20.51 -23.47
N GLU A 172 -3.56 -20.28 -24.40
CA GLU A 172 -2.19 -19.90 -24.06
C GLU A 172 -2.22 -18.55 -23.32
N VAL A 173 -1.75 -18.56 -22.07
CA VAL A 173 -1.62 -17.37 -21.26
C VAL A 173 -0.27 -16.75 -21.59
N GLU A 174 -0.26 -15.59 -22.25
CA GLU A 174 0.98 -14.88 -22.53
C GLU A 174 1.74 -14.61 -21.22
N HIS A 175 2.93 -15.21 -21.11
CA HIS A 175 3.78 -15.07 -19.94
C HIS A 175 4.47 -13.70 -19.97
N ILE A 176 3.83 -12.71 -19.36
CA ILE A 176 4.40 -11.38 -19.14
C ILE A 176 5.72 -11.52 -18.38
N ALA A 177 6.83 -11.23 -19.07
CA ALA A 177 8.16 -11.20 -18.50
C ALA A 177 8.32 -10.04 -17.51
N ILE A 178 9.32 -10.10 -16.64
CA ILE A 178 9.76 -8.93 -15.87
C ILE A 178 10.41 -7.95 -16.86
N PRO A 179 10.02 -6.66 -16.88
CA PRO A 179 10.65 -5.66 -17.73
C PRO A 179 12.17 -5.60 -17.56
N SER A 180 12.90 -5.55 -18.67
CA SER A 180 14.34 -5.40 -18.69
C SER A 180 14.76 -3.92 -18.61
N ASN A 181 16.05 -3.67 -18.38
CA ASN A 181 16.61 -2.31 -18.49
C ASN A 181 16.66 -1.79 -19.95
N GLU A 182 16.29 -2.62 -20.92
CA GLU A 182 16.24 -2.29 -22.36
C GLU A 182 14.78 -2.13 -22.85
N ASP A 183 13.78 -2.30 -21.97
CA ASP A 183 12.37 -2.10 -22.28
C ASP A 183 12.15 -0.63 -22.67
N VAL A 184 11.78 -0.46 -23.94
CA VAL A 184 11.89 0.80 -24.68
C VAL A 184 11.01 1.88 -24.07
N ILE A 185 11.48 3.15 -24.11
CA ILE A 185 10.63 4.34 -23.94
C ILE A 185 9.63 4.36 -25.10
N SER A 186 8.52 3.66 -24.92
CA SER A 186 7.50 3.50 -25.94
C SER A 186 6.72 4.79 -26.09
N ASN A 187 6.71 5.35 -27.30
CA ASN A 187 5.80 6.43 -27.67
C ASN A 187 4.36 5.93 -27.90
N VAL A 188 4.10 4.63 -27.75
CA VAL A 188 2.74 4.08 -27.75
C VAL A 188 2.09 4.39 -26.40
N ILE A 189 1.05 5.23 -26.43
CA ILE A 189 0.18 5.45 -25.27
C ILE A 189 -0.54 4.12 -24.98
N GLU A 190 -0.28 3.53 -23.81
CA GLU A 190 -0.99 2.33 -23.38
C GLU A 190 -2.51 2.59 -23.30
N ILE A 191 -3.30 1.57 -23.62
CA ILE A 191 -4.76 1.64 -23.44
C ILE A 191 -5.04 1.71 -21.92
N PRO A 192 -5.87 2.65 -21.44
CA PRO A 192 -6.20 2.76 -20.03
C PRO A 192 -6.92 1.51 -19.47
N GLU A 193 -6.24 0.80 -18.58
CA GLU A 193 -6.82 -0.22 -17.71
C GLU A 193 -7.32 0.44 -16.42
N TRP A 194 -8.63 0.68 -16.33
CA TRP A 194 -9.26 1.37 -15.21
C TRP A 194 -9.40 0.50 -13.95
N ALA A 195 -9.60 1.13 -12.78
CA ALA A 195 -9.72 0.44 -11.49
C ALA A 195 -10.90 -0.55 -11.41
N CYS A 196 -11.94 -0.32 -12.21
CA CYS A 196 -13.00 -1.27 -12.59
C CYS A 196 -13.59 -0.86 -13.95
N ASP A 197 -14.30 -1.76 -14.62
CA ASP A 197 -14.98 -1.52 -15.90
C ASP A 197 -16.40 -2.14 -15.91
N GLU A 198 -17.13 -2.02 -17.03
CA GLU A 198 -18.47 -2.60 -17.26
C GLU A 198 -18.63 -4.09 -16.92
N LYS A 199 -17.56 -4.88 -16.97
CA LYS A 199 -17.58 -6.32 -16.62
C LYS A 199 -17.46 -6.55 -15.11
N HIS A 200 -17.10 -5.51 -14.36
CA HIS A 200 -16.87 -5.53 -12.92
C HIS A 200 -17.97 -4.77 -12.16
N SER A 201 -18.47 -3.65 -12.69
CA SER A 201 -19.56 -2.89 -12.06
C SER A 201 -20.39 -2.06 -13.07
N PRO A 202 -21.73 -2.00 -12.95
CA PRO A 202 -22.58 -1.12 -13.75
C PRO A 202 -22.32 0.39 -13.54
N ASN A 203 -21.65 0.79 -12.43
CA ASN A 203 -21.38 2.20 -12.10
C ASN A 203 -19.92 2.65 -12.29
N TYR A 204 -19.14 1.87 -13.05
CA TYR A 204 -17.76 2.19 -13.42
C TYR A 204 -17.57 3.60 -14.01
N ILE A 205 -18.54 4.11 -14.78
CA ILE A 205 -18.56 5.47 -15.36
C ILE A 205 -18.70 6.63 -14.36
N ILE A 206 -18.89 6.32 -13.07
CA ILE A 206 -18.92 7.30 -11.97
C ILE A 206 -17.75 7.09 -11.00
N TYR A 207 -17.42 5.83 -10.68
CA TYR A 207 -16.48 5.51 -9.58
C TYR A 207 -15.10 5.01 -10.02
N CYS A 208 -14.91 4.65 -11.30
CA CYS A 208 -13.67 4.05 -11.80
C CYS A 208 -13.09 4.77 -13.03
N GLN A 209 -13.93 5.44 -13.82
CA GLN A 209 -13.57 6.25 -14.99
C GLN A 209 -14.61 7.36 -15.22
N GLY A 210 -14.42 8.21 -16.24
CA GLY A 210 -15.45 9.13 -16.75
C GLY A 210 -15.24 10.62 -16.44
N GLU A 211 -15.95 11.46 -17.19
CA GLU A 211 -15.84 12.94 -17.17
C GLU A 211 -16.13 13.53 -15.78
N LEU A 212 -17.17 13.03 -15.09
CA LEU A 212 -17.53 13.47 -13.74
C LEU A 212 -16.44 13.15 -12.72
N LEU A 213 -15.95 11.91 -12.69
CA LEU A 213 -14.87 11.49 -11.79
C LEU A 213 -13.62 12.35 -12.01
N HIS A 214 -13.22 12.54 -13.27
CA HIS A 214 -12.08 13.36 -13.63
C HIS A 214 -12.23 14.82 -13.16
N ALA A 215 -13.38 15.44 -13.45
CA ALA A 215 -13.67 16.82 -13.04
C ALA A 215 -13.63 16.98 -11.51
N VAL A 216 -14.24 16.07 -10.75
CA VAL A 216 -14.27 16.15 -9.28
C VAL A 216 -12.88 16.07 -8.66
N MET A 217 -12.00 15.22 -9.21
CA MET A 217 -10.61 15.10 -8.75
C MET A 217 -9.77 16.32 -9.16
N MET A 218 -9.82 16.74 -10.42
CA MET A 218 -9.01 17.86 -10.93
C MET A 218 -9.42 19.21 -10.33
N LEU A 219 -10.70 19.41 -10.01
CA LEU A 219 -11.19 20.59 -9.31
C LEU A 219 -11.01 20.53 -7.78
N ASN A 220 -10.47 19.41 -7.26
CA ASN A 220 -10.24 19.19 -5.83
C ASN A 220 -11.47 19.57 -4.99
N ILE A 221 -12.64 19.03 -5.36
CA ILE A 221 -13.94 19.41 -4.74
C ILE A 221 -13.93 19.09 -3.25
N PHE A 222 -13.43 17.90 -2.90
CA PHE A 222 -13.26 17.40 -1.55
C PHE A 222 -11.78 17.27 -1.20
N LYS A 223 -11.43 17.55 0.06
CA LYS A 223 -10.05 17.49 0.57
C LYS A 223 -9.45 16.07 0.57
N ASP A 224 -10.31 15.05 0.62
CA ASP A 224 -9.95 13.64 0.49
C ASP A 224 -10.64 13.09 -0.77
N SER A 225 -9.88 12.51 -1.70
CA SER A 225 -10.43 11.95 -2.93
C SER A 225 -11.42 10.81 -2.67
N LYS A 226 -11.23 10.06 -1.57
CA LYS A 226 -12.15 8.97 -1.19
C LYS A 226 -13.55 9.48 -0.86
N THR A 227 -13.70 10.73 -0.40
CA THR A 227 -15.02 11.31 -0.09
C THR A 227 -15.97 11.25 -1.29
N PHE A 228 -15.53 11.56 -2.51
CA PHE A 228 -16.43 11.48 -3.67
C PHE A 228 -16.80 10.04 -4.01
N VAL A 229 -15.81 9.15 -4.08
CA VAL A 229 -16.05 7.76 -4.48
C VAL A 229 -16.76 6.93 -3.42
N ASP A 230 -16.89 7.41 -2.18
CA ASP A 230 -17.72 6.82 -1.12
C ASP A 230 -19.17 7.32 -1.13
N LYS A 231 -19.52 8.38 -1.90
CA LYS A 231 -20.89 8.93 -1.91
C LYS A 231 -21.83 8.05 -2.76
N PRO A 232 -22.97 7.58 -2.22
CA PRO A 232 -23.99 6.86 -2.98
C PRO A 232 -24.69 7.74 -4.03
N LEU A 233 -25.29 7.13 -5.04
CA LEU A 233 -26.08 7.80 -6.08
C LEU A 233 -27.56 7.87 -5.69
N LYS A 234 -28.19 9.02 -5.86
CA LYS A 234 -29.65 9.21 -5.66
C LYS A 234 -30.50 8.56 -6.75
N ARG A 235 -29.88 8.15 -7.87
CA ARG A 235 -30.53 7.60 -9.07
C ARG A 235 -29.52 6.82 -9.93
N HIS A 236 -29.98 6.26 -11.04
CA HIS A 236 -29.19 5.41 -11.92
C HIS A 236 -27.92 6.10 -12.48
N PRO A 237 -26.74 5.44 -12.52
CA PRO A 237 -25.46 6.06 -12.89
C PRO A 237 -25.43 6.63 -14.31
N ALA A 238 -26.11 5.98 -15.28
CA ALA A 238 -26.14 6.46 -16.66
C ALA A 238 -26.84 7.83 -16.78
N ASP A 239 -27.88 8.08 -15.99
CA ASP A 239 -28.65 9.31 -16.03
C ASP A 239 -27.85 10.47 -15.42
N ILE A 240 -27.09 10.19 -14.35
CA ILE A 240 -26.16 11.15 -13.73
C ILE A 240 -25.05 11.49 -14.72
N ALA A 241 -24.45 10.50 -15.39
CA ALA A 241 -23.42 10.76 -16.40
C ALA A 241 -23.96 11.58 -17.59
N ALA A 242 -25.17 11.27 -18.08
CA ALA A 242 -25.82 12.00 -19.17
C ALA A 242 -26.15 13.45 -18.80
N ASP A 243 -26.75 13.68 -17.63
CA ASP A 243 -27.06 15.04 -17.17
C ASP A 243 -25.81 15.85 -16.81
N PHE A 244 -24.73 15.21 -16.33
CA PHE A 244 -23.45 15.89 -16.14
C PHE A 244 -22.92 16.42 -17.47
N LYS A 245 -22.84 15.56 -18.50
CA LYS A 245 -22.38 15.94 -19.85
C LYS A 245 -23.26 17.01 -20.50
N LYS A 246 -24.57 17.01 -20.19
CA LYS A 246 -25.53 18.03 -20.62
C LYS A 246 -25.37 19.37 -19.88
N LYS A 247 -24.99 19.33 -18.59
CA LYS A 247 -24.74 20.52 -17.75
C LYS A 247 -23.36 21.14 -18.02
N PHE A 248 -22.39 20.34 -18.45
CA PHE A 248 -21.02 20.74 -18.80
C PHE A 248 -20.64 20.26 -20.22
N PRO A 249 -21.17 20.87 -21.28
CA PRO A 249 -20.98 20.42 -22.67
C PRO A 249 -19.64 20.83 -23.31
N GLY A 250 -18.68 21.32 -22.52
CA GLY A 250 -17.37 21.81 -22.97
C GLY A 250 -16.34 21.77 -21.85
N ASP A 251 -15.14 22.32 -22.09
CA ASP A 251 -14.01 22.22 -21.17
C ASP A 251 -14.32 22.76 -19.76
N ILE A 252 -14.16 21.90 -18.75
CA ILE A 252 -14.44 22.22 -17.35
C ILE A 252 -13.23 22.93 -16.73
N THR A 253 -13.46 24.09 -16.14
CA THR A 253 -12.42 24.98 -15.60
C THR A 253 -12.51 25.15 -14.09
N ALA A 254 -11.50 25.80 -13.49
CA ALA A 254 -11.51 26.13 -12.06
C ALA A 254 -12.72 26.99 -11.62
N ASN A 255 -13.36 27.70 -12.54
CA ASN A 255 -14.56 28.51 -12.26
C ASN A 255 -15.81 27.63 -12.03
N ASP A 256 -15.86 26.45 -12.65
CA ASP A 256 -16.99 25.53 -12.60
C ASP A 256 -17.07 24.74 -11.28
N ARG A 257 -16.07 24.90 -10.41
CA ARG A 257 -15.92 24.22 -9.11
C ARG A 257 -17.14 24.33 -8.19
N GLU A 258 -17.93 25.40 -8.31
CA GLU A 258 -19.18 25.58 -7.56
C GLU A 258 -20.35 24.82 -8.20
N ALA A 259 -20.50 24.93 -9.52
CA ALA A 259 -21.54 24.25 -10.28
C ALA A 259 -21.38 22.72 -10.24
N VAL A 260 -20.13 22.22 -10.25
CA VAL A 260 -19.81 20.80 -10.09
C VAL A 260 -20.13 20.32 -8.68
N ARG A 261 -19.81 21.07 -7.61
CA ARG A 261 -20.20 20.68 -6.25
C ARG A 261 -21.71 20.61 -6.09
N LYS A 262 -22.43 21.65 -6.54
CA LYS A 262 -23.90 21.65 -6.50
C LYS A 262 -24.49 20.48 -7.28
N PHE A 263 -23.89 20.08 -8.41
CA PHE A 263 -24.30 18.87 -9.13
C PHE A 263 -24.12 17.59 -8.30
N ILE A 264 -23.06 17.47 -7.49
CA ILE A 264 -22.88 16.33 -6.59
C ILE A 264 -23.96 16.35 -5.50
N GLU A 265 -24.18 17.49 -4.84
CA GLU A 265 -25.23 17.66 -3.82
C GLU A 265 -26.64 17.32 -4.36
N GLU A 266 -26.92 17.70 -5.62
CA GLU A 266 -28.15 17.38 -6.36
C GLU A 266 -28.32 15.88 -6.68
N ASN A 267 -27.23 15.10 -6.82
CA ASN A 267 -27.28 13.73 -7.40
C ASN A 267 -26.73 12.61 -6.50
N PHE A 268 -26.07 12.94 -5.38
CA PHE A 268 -25.37 12.00 -4.50
C PHE A 268 -25.83 12.17 -3.04
N GLU A 269 -25.78 11.09 -2.25
CA GLU A 269 -26.01 11.13 -0.80
C GLU A 269 -24.72 11.40 0.00
N GLU A 270 -24.85 11.54 1.32
CA GLU A 270 -23.70 11.64 2.22
C GLU A 270 -22.95 10.30 2.36
N GLU A 271 -21.62 10.38 2.43
CA GLU A 271 -20.82 9.16 2.27
C GLU A 271 -20.79 8.29 3.53
N GLY A 272 -21.06 7.00 3.34
CA GLY A 272 -21.40 6.08 4.41
C GLY A 272 -22.91 5.92 4.67
N HIS A 273 -23.79 6.62 3.93
CA HIS A 273 -25.25 6.40 4.01
C HIS A 273 -25.67 4.96 3.61
N GLU A 274 -24.80 4.20 2.94
CA GLU A 274 -24.94 2.75 2.65
C GLU A 274 -25.02 1.84 3.89
N MET A 275 -24.59 2.33 5.06
CA MET A 275 -24.33 1.50 6.24
C MET A 275 -25.14 1.92 7.46
N GLU A 276 -25.22 1.01 8.42
CA GLU A 276 -25.87 1.18 9.71
C GLU A 276 -24.90 0.74 10.83
N ASP A 277 -25.07 1.28 12.04
CA ASP A 277 -24.39 0.75 13.22
C ASP A 277 -25.05 -0.59 13.60
N CYS A 278 -24.25 -1.55 14.10
CA CYS A 278 -24.75 -2.88 14.47
C CYS A 278 -24.46 -3.27 15.92
N GLU A 279 -25.28 -4.18 16.43
CA GLU A 279 -25.06 -4.85 17.71
C GLU A 279 -24.22 -6.11 17.49
N LEU A 280 -23.12 -6.21 18.24
CA LEU A 280 -22.23 -7.37 18.22
C LEU A 280 -22.83 -8.46 19.11
N VAL A 281 -23.34 -9.53 18.49
CA VAL A 281 -24.22 -10.52 19.13
C VAL A 281 -23.62 -11.29 20.30
N ASP A 282 -22.29 -11.35 20.39
CA ASP A 282 -21.49 -12.08 21.38
C ASP A 282 -20.53 -11.16 22.15
N TRP A 283 -20.80 -9.84 22.17
CA TRP A 283 -19.99 -8.88 22.92
C TRP A 283 -20.35 -8.84 24.40
N GLU A 284 -19.37 -9.10 25.27
CA GLU A 284 -19.47 -8.89 26.72
C GLU A 284 -18.64 -7.67 27.15
N GLU A 285 -19.09 -6.94 28.18
CA GLU A 285 -18.33 -5.79 28.71
C GLU A 285 -17.00 -6.20 29.35
N LYS A 286 -16.96 -7.39 29.98
CA LYS A 286 -15.83 -7.90 30.78
C LYS A 286 -15.56 -9.39 30.52
N PRO A 287 -15.13 -9.79 29.31
CA PRO A 287 -14.93 -11.20 28.97
C PRO A 287 -13.90 -11.86 29.89
N GLU A 288 -14.18 -13.09 30.35
CA GLU A 288 -13.34 -13.81 31.32
C GLU A 288 -11.87 -13.92 30.87
N LYS A 289 -11.65 -14.19 29.57
CA LYS A 289 -10.34 -14.28 28.92
C LYS A 289 -9.53 -12.97 28.95
N LEU A 290 -10.19 -11.83 29.11
CA LEU A 290 -9.53 -10.53 29.33
C LEU A 290 -9.36 -10.24 30.83
N LEU A 291 -10.27 -10.71 31.69
CA LEU A 291 -10.15 -10.59 33.14
C LEU A 291 -8.98 -11.40 33.72
N SER A 292 -8.63 -12.53 33.11
CA SER A 292 -7.50 -13.39 33.51
C SER A 292 -6.11 -12.79 33.22
N ILE A 293 -6.02 -11.66 32.52
CA ILE A 293 -4.76 -10.93 32.32
C ILE A 293 -4.27 -10.41 33.68
N SER A 294 -3.17 -10.94 34.20
CA SER A 294 -2.68 -10.65 35.56
C SER A 294 -2.35 -9.16 35.78
N ASP A 295 -1.64 -8.52 34.84
CA ASP A 295 -1.24 -7.12 34.95
C ASP A 295 -2.47 -6.18 34.84
N PRO A 296 -2.74 -5.32 35.86
CA PRO A 296 -3.91 -4.46 35.84
C PRO A 296 -3.96 -3.42 34.71
N GLN A 297 -2.80 -2.94 34.23
CA GLN A 297 -2.74 -1.95 33.16
C GLN A 297 -2.99 -2.59 31.80
N LEU A 298 -2.41 -3.78 31.55
CA LEU A 298 -2.68 -4.56 30.35
C LEU A 298 -4.13 -5.07 30.31
N ARG A 299 -4.68 -5.49 31.46
CA ARG A 299 -6.10 -5.85 31.59
C ARG A 299 -7.02 -4.67 31.26
N GLN A 300 -6.77 -3.49 31.82
CA GLN A 300 -7.56 -2.31 31.50
C GLN A 300 -7.40 -1.88 30.03
N PHE A 301 -6.21 -1.99 29.45
CA PHE A 301 -5.98 -1.75 28.03
C PHE A 301 -6.81 -2.71 27.16
N ALA A 302 -6.83 -4.01 27.48
CA ALA A 302 -7.60 -5.00 26.75
C ALA A 302 -9.12 -4.74 26.85
N LEU A 303 -9.63 -4.39 28.04
CA LEU A 303 -11.04 -4.00 28.22
C LEU A 303 -11.39 -2.72 27.43
N ASN A 304 -10.48 -1.75 27.35
CA ASN A 304 -10.67 -0.55 26.53
C ASN A 304 -10.71 -0.88 25.03
N VAL A 305 -9.88 -1.81 24.55
CA VAL A 305 -9.93 -2.30 23.16
C VAL A 305 -11.23 -3.05 22.89
N ASN A 306 -11.67 -3.91 23.81
CA ASN A 306 -12.95 -4.61 23.70
C ASN A 306 -14.14 -3.65 23.56
N PHE A 307 -14.15 -2.54 24.31
CA PHE A 307 -15.20 -1.52 24.18
C PHE A 307 -15.19 -0.81 22.81
N ILE A 308 -14.03 -0.68 22.16
CA ILE A 308 -13.90 -0.05 20.84
C ILE A 308 -14.57 -0.88 19.73
N TRP A 309 -14.69 -2.20 19.85
CA TRP A 309 -15.37 -3.02 18.83
C TRP A 309 -16.79 -2.51 18.53
N LYS A 310 -17.54 -2.09 19.56
CA LYS A 310 -18.91 -1.57 19.39
C LYS A 310 -18.98 -0.32 18.50
N SER A 311 -18.00 0.59 18.57
CA SER A 311 -18.00 1.78 17.73
C SER A 311 -17.54 1.53 16.29
N LEU A 312 -16.93 0.37 16.04
CA LEU A 312 -16.42 -0.07 14.74
C LEU A 312 -17.33 -1.13 14.05
N CYS A 313 -18.37 -1.65 14.71
CA CYS A 313 -19.36 -2.52 14.08
C CYS A 313 -20.13 -1.77 12.99
N ARG A 314 -20.15 -2.26 11.75
CA ARG A 314 -21.08 -1.81 10.69
C ARG A 314 -21.81 -2.99 10.04
N SER A 315 -23.05 -2.73 9.65
CA SER A 315 -23.86 -3.56 8.74
C SER A 315 -24.13 -2.79 7.45
N ILE A 316 -24.46 -3.50 6.38
CA ILE A 316 -24.79 -2.90 5.07
C ILE A 316 -26.31 -2.92 4.87
N LYS A 317 -26.88 -1.79 4.45
CA LYS A 317 -28.31 -1.68 4.11
C LYS A 317 -28.67 -2.58 2.94
N LYS A 318 -29.89 -3.13 2.96
CA LYS A 318 -30.42 -3.95 1.87
C LYS A 318 -30.48 -3.20 0.52
N ASP A 319 -30.62 -1.88 0.54
CA ASP A 319 -30.52 -1.00 -0.63
C ASP A 319 -29.22 -1.21 -1.43
N VAL A 320 -28.12 -1.62 -0.79
CA VAL A 320 -26.83 -1.94 -1.47
C VAL A 320 -26.87 -3.29 -2.20
N MET A 321 -27.71 -4.23 -1.74
CA MET A 321 -27.98 -5.52 -2.40
C MET A 321 -29.06 -5.38 -3.49
N GLU A 322 -30.05 -4.52 -3.26
CA GLU A 322 -31.23 -4.34 -4.13
C GLU A 322 -30.96 -3.34 -5.28
N HIS A 323 -30.09 -2.35 -5.05
CA HIS A 323 -29.70 -1.32 -6.03
C HIS A 323 -28.16 -1.12 -6.13
N PRO A 324 -27.37 -2.19 -6.39
CA PRO A 324 -25.91 -2.11 -6.42
C PRO A 324 -25.37 -1.15 -7.49
N GLU A 325 -26.18 -0.74 -8.47
CA GLU A 325 -25.79 0.31 -9.43
C GLU A 325 -25.64 1.70 -8.81
N ARG A 326 -26.22 1.93 -7.62
CA ARG A 326 -26.14 3.22 -6.91
C ARG A 326 -25.03 3.31 -5.90
N HIS A 327 -24.34 2.22 -5.62
CA HIS A 327 -23.41 2.14 -4.50
C HIS A 327 -22.03 1.76 -5.00
N SER A 328 -21.01 2.43 -4.47
CA SER A 328 -19.65 1.96 -4.68
C SER A 328 -19.28 0.91 -3.64
N LEU A 329 -20.01 0.80 -2.51
CA LEU A 329 -19.83 -0.27 -1.52
C LEU A 329 -20.27 -1.63 -2.07
N LEU A 330 -19.50 -2.67 -1.78
CA LEU A 330 -19.83 -4.06 -2.09
C LEU A 330 -20.64 -4.67 -0.94
N TYR A 331 -21.82 -5.19 -1.24
CA TYR A 331 -22.68 -5.85 -0.25
C TYR A 331 -22.03 -7.12 0.33
N VAL A 332 -22.24 -7.37 1.62
CA VAL A 332 -21.95 -8.63 2.33
C VAL A 332 -23.09 -8.92 3.33
N PRO A 333 -23.42 -10.20 3.61
CA PRO A 333 -24.66 -10.56 4.30
C PRO A 333 -24.67 -10.37 5.83
N HIS A 334 -23.52 -10.22 6.48
CA HIS A 334 -23.41 -10.08 7.93
C HIS A 334 -22.71 -8.78 8.36
N GLU A 335 -22.81 -8.45 9.65
CA GLU A 335 -22.02 -7.41 10.28
C GLU A 335 -20.50 -7.62 10.17
N PHE A 336 -19.75 -6.53 10.23
CA PHE A 336 -18.29 -6.52 10.18
C PHE A 336 -17.72 -5.36 11.00
N VAL A 337 -16.50 -5.53 11.48
CA VAL A 337 -15.75 -4.48 12.19
C VAL A 337 -14.79 -3.78 11.23
N VAL A 338 -14.86 -2.44 11.16
CA VAL A 338 -14.04 -1.60 10.27
C VAL A 338 -12.71 -1.15 10.91
N PRO A 339 -11.66 -0.78 10.13
CA PRO A 339 -10.47 -0.14 10.68
C PRO A 339 -10.72 1.25 11.29
N GLY A 340 -11.79 1.94 10.85
CA GLY A 340 -12.28 3.19 11.43
C GLY A 340 -11.76 4.48 10.79
N GLY A 341 -12.31 5.60 11.26
CA GLY A 341 -12.01 6.92 10.69
C GLY A 341 -12.55 7.07 9.27
N ARG A 342 -11.66 7.27 8.29
CA ARG A 342 -12.02 7.35 6.86
C ARG A 342 -12.28 5.98 6.20
N PHE A 343 -11.93 4.90 6.89
CA PHE A 343 -12.11 3.53 6.43
C PHE A 343 -13.44 3.03 6.96
N ARG A 344 -14.47 3.08 6.10
CA ARG A 344 -15.86 2.76 6.43
C ARG A 344 -16.27 1.36 5.95
N GLU A 345 -15.51 0.78 5.03
CA GLU A 345 -15.67 -0.58 4.52
C GLU A 345 -14.74 -1.56 5.25
N PHE A 346 -15.02 -2.85 5.11
CA PHE A 346 -14.07 -3.90 5.47
C PHE A 346 -12.82 -3.82 4.58
N TYR A 347 -11.66 -4.22 5.14
CA TYR A 347 -10.39 -4.35 4.44
C TYR A 347 -9.78 -5.72 4.74
N TYR A 348 -9.33 -6.43 3.71
CA TYR A 348 -9.06 -7.86 3.75
C TYR A 348 -8.01 -8.27 4.80
N TRP A 349 -6.78 -7.76 4.71
CA TRP A 349 -5.71 -8.15 5.62
C TRP A 349 -5.88 -7.55 7.04
N ASP A 350 -6.61 -6.44 7.16
CA ASP A 350 -6.90 -5.77 8.43
C ASP A 350 -7.85 -6.65 9.27
N THR A 351 -8.85 -7.26 8.63
CA THR A 351 -9.81 -8.17 9.25
C THR A 351 -9.16 -9.39 9.93
N TYR A 352 -7.98 -9.86 9.50
CA TYR A 352 -7.28 -10.96 10.20
C TYR A 352 -6.86 -10.56 11.62
N TRP A 353 -6.32 -9.34 11.78
CA TRP A 353 -5.93 -8.82 13.09
C TRP A 353 -7.14 -8.50 13.96
N VAL A 354 -8.24 -8.04 13.34
CA VAL A 354 -9.53 -7.86 14.00
C VAL A 354 -10.09 -9.19 14.51
N ILE A 355 -10.15 -10.24 13.69
CA ILE A 355 -10.60 -11.59 14.09
C ILE A 355 -9.77 -12.12 15.26
N LYS A 356 -8.44 -11.99 15.24
CA LYS A 356 -7.60 -12.38 16.40
C LYS A 356 -7.92 -11.56 17.65
N GLY A 357 -8.29 -10.29 17.52
CA GLY A 357 -8.76 -9.44 18.62
C GLY A 357 -10.15 -9.84 19.16
N LEU A 358 -11.08 -10.19 18.27
CA LEU A 358 -12.42 -10.69 18.60
C LEU A 358 -12.34 -12.05 19.32
N LEU A 359 -11.58 -13.00 18.80
CA LEU A 359 -11.33 -14.31 19.43
C LEU A 359 -10.54 -14.20 20.75
N ALA A 360 -9.74 -13.16 20.95
CA ALA A 360 -9.16 -12.83 22.26
C ALA A 360 -10.22 -12.26 23.23
N SER A 361 -11.23 -11.56 22.72
CA SER A 361 -12.35 -10.97 23.45
C SER A 361 -13.52 -11.95 23.69
N GLY A 362 -13.42 -13.20 23.23
CA GLY A 362 -14.47 -14.24 23.35
C GLY A 362 -15.48 -14.29 22.19
N MET A 363 -15.35 -13.39 21.21
CA MET A 363 -16.36 -13.10 20.19
C MET A 363 -16.26 -14.05 18.98
N GLN A 364 -16.65 -15.30 19.19
CA GLN A 364 -16.57 -16.38 18.20
C GLN A 364 -17.57 -16.23 17.04
N GLU A 365 -18.84 -15.90 17.29
CA GLU A 365 -19.87 -15.76 16.24
C GLU A 365 -19.68 -14.48 15.42
N THR A 366 -19.26 -13.36 16.03
CA THR A 366 -18.83 -12.17 15.26
C THR A 366 -17.66 -12.54 14.34
N SER A 367 -16.66 -13.29 14.84
CA SER A 367 -15.52 -13.74 14.03
C SER A 367 -15.96 -14.65 12.88
N ARG A 368 -16.88 -15.58 13.14
CA ARG A 368 -17.47 -16.49 12.16
C ARG A 368 -18.21 -15.73 11.04
N ARG A 369 -18.99 -14.72 11.40
CA ARG A 369 -19.71 -13.84 10.46
C ARG A 369 -18.78 -13.03 9.57
N MET A 370 -17.68 -12.50 10.12
CA MET A 370 -16.67 -11.80 9.31
C MET A 370 -15.98 -12.75 8.30
N ILE A 371 -15.79 -14.03 8.64
CA ILE A 371 -15.29 -15.04 7.69
C ILE A 371 -16.34 -15.36 6.62
N LEU A 372 -17.62 -15.52 7.01
CA LEU A 372 -18.72 -15.75 6.06
C LEU A 372 -18.92 -14.60 5.06
N ASN A 373 -18.67 -13.36 5.48
CA ASN A 373 -18.65 -12.21 4.57
C ASN A 373 -17.56 -12.34 3.49
N PHE A 374 -16.38 -12.86 3.82
CA PHE A 374 -15.32 -13.12 2.85
C PHE A 374 -15.59 -14.35 1.98
N GLU A 375 -16.23 -15.39 2.53
CA GLU A 375 -16.76 -16.49 1.72
C GLU A 375 -17.74 -15.97 0.66
N TYR A 376 -18.68 -15.10 1.05
CA TYR A 376 -19.64 -14.50 0.13
C TYR A 376 -18.95 -13.78 -1.04
N LEU A 377 -17.92 -12.98 -0.76
CA LEU A 377 -17.13 -12.29 -1.81
C LEU A 377 -16.36 -13.28 -2.70
N ILE A 378 -15.75 -14.34 -2.14
CA ILE A 378 -15.09 -15.37 -2.95
C ILE A 378 -16.10 -16.06 -3.87
N LYS A 379 -17.30 -16.39 -3.38
CA LYS A 379 -18.35 -17.07 -4.14
C LYS A 379 -19.05 -16.18 -5.18
N THR A 380 -19.05 -14.85 -5.01
CA THR A 380 -19.73 -13.90 -5.93
C THR A 380 -18.79 -13.13 -6.86
N ILE A 381 -17.55 -12.84 -6.44
CA ILE A 381 -16.54 -12.05 -7.16
C ILE A 381 -15.36 -12.93 -7.61
N GLY A 382 -15.16 -14.10 -7.00
CA GLY A 382 -14.07 -15.03 -7.29
C GLY A 382 -12.79 -14.81 -6.48
N PHE A 383 -12.73 -13.74 -5.68
CA PHE A 383 -11.63 -13.42 -4.76
C PHE A 383 -12.06 -12.35 -3.75
N ILE A 384 -11.23 -12.07 -2.74
CA ILE A 384 -11.48 -10.98 -1.78
C ILE A 384 -10.76 -9.70 -2.26
N PRO A 385 -11.49 -8.60 -2.57
CA PRO A 385 -10.88 -7.32 -2.93
C PRO A 385 -10.11 -6.68 -1.77
N ASN A 386 -9.24 -5.72 -2.08
CA ASN A 386 -8.46 -4.94 -1.11
C ASN A 386 -9.32 -4.35 0.02
N GLY A 387 -10.51 -3.86 -0.33
CA GLY A 387 -11.57 -3.51 0.61
C GLY A 387 -12.93 -3.51 -0.11
N GLY A 388 -14.01 -3.33 0.63
CA GLY A 388 -15.39 -3.51 0.15
C GLY A 388 -15.94 -2.45 -0.81
N ARG A 389 -15.19 -2.03 -1.86
CA ARG A 389 -15.66 -1.04 -2.85
C ARG A 389 -15.38 -1.44 -4.31
N VAL A 390 -16.22 -1.02 -5.26
CA VAL A 390 -16.10 -1.35 -6.70
C VAL A 390 -14.75 -0.96 -7.31
N TYR A 391 -14.17 0.17 -6.89
CA TYR A 391 -12.85 0.62 -7.34
C TYR A 391 -11.68 -0.20 -6.77
N TYR A 392 -11.94 -1.25 -5.98
CA TYR A 392 -11.00 -2.29 -5.58
C TYR A 392 -11.08 -3.58 -6.43
N LEU A 393 -12.05 -3.75 -7.33
CA LEU A 393 -12.35 -5.02 -8.01
C LEU A 393 -11.24 -5.57 -8.94
N ARG A 394 -10.17 -4.81 -9.20
CA ARG A 394 -8.94 -5.29 -9.91
C ARG A 394 -7.71 -5.48 -9.00
N ARG A 395 -7.86 -5.38 -7.67
CA ARG A 395 -6.76 -5.57 -6.68
C ARG A 395 -7.19 -6.18 -5.34
N SER A 396 -6.37 -7.08 -4.82
CA SER A 396 -6.54 -7.70 -3.49
C SER A 396 -5.57 -7.08 -2.46
N GLN A 397 -5.29 -7.82 -1.38
CA GLN A 397 -4.38 -7.52 -0.27
C GLN A 397 -3.61 -8.81 0.09
N PRO A 398 -2.69 -8.83 1.08
CA PRO A 398 -2.06 -10.07 1.53
C PRO A 398 -3.09 -11.15 1.89
N PRO A 399 -3.02 -12.36 1.29
CA PRO A 399 -4.06 -13.36 1.46
C PRO A 399 -4.01 -14.00 2.84
N LEU A 400 -5.01 -13.70 3.66
CA LEU A 400 -5.13 -14.14 5.05
C LEU A 400 -6.43 -14.89 5.35
N PHE A 401 -7.29 -15.19 4.36
CA PHE A 401 -8.55 -15.93 4.57
C PHE A 401 -8.31 -17.33 5.18
N ILE A 402 -7.36 -18.10 4.63
CA ILE A 402 -6.97 -19.41 5.19
C ILE A 402 -6.47 -19.26 6.64
N PRO A 403 -5.55 -18.32 6.97
CA PRO A 403 -5.24 -17.96 8.36
C PRO A 403 -6.43 -17.55 9.23
N MET A 404 -7.46 -16.83 8.74
CA MET A 404 -8.65 -16.49 9.52
C MET A 404 -9.46 -17.74 9.89
N VAL A 405 -9.69 -18.64 8.92
CA VAL A 405 -10.39 -19.92 9.16
C VAL A 405 -9.60 -20.79 10.15
N TYR A 406 -8.27 -20.81 10.04
CA TYR A 406 -7.39 -21.50 10.98
C TYR A 406 -7.45 -20.91 12.40
N GLU A 407 -7.33 -19.59 12.56
CA GLU A 407 -7.42 -18.92 13.87
C GLU A 407 -8.79 -19.13 14.53
N TYR A 408 -9.87 -19.11 13.74
CA TYR A 408 -11.20 -19.46 14.20
C TYR A 408 -11.27 -20.91 14.70
N TYR A 409 -10.87 -21.88 13.88
CA TYR A 409 -10.86 -23.30 14.26
C TYR A 409 -10.01 -23.56 15.53
N MET A 410 -8.83 -22.95 15.64
CA MET A 410 -7.97 -23.04 16.82
C MET A 410 -8.56 -22.38 18.09
N ALA A 411 -9.67 -21.64 17.96
CA ALA A 411 -10.38 -21.00 19.06
C ALA A 411 -11.78 -21.60 19.34
N THR A 412 -12.25 -22.54 18.52
CA THR A 412 -13.60 -23.15 18.62
C THR A 412 -13.65 -24.67 18.50
N GLU A 413 -12.63 -25.29 17.89
CA GLU A 413 -12.60 -26.69 17.45
C GLU A 413 -13.76 -27.08 16.48
N ASP A 414 -14.43 -26.08 15.88
CA ASP A 414 -15.57 -26.25 14.97
C ASP A 414 -15.12 -26.87 13.63
N SER A 415 -15.13 -28.20 13.62
CA SER A 415 -14.72 -29.05 12.51
C SER A 415 -15.68 -28.99 11.32
N ASP A 416 -16.95 -28.64 11.53
CA ASP A 416 -17.96 -28.57 10.48
C ASP A 416 -17.92 -27.21 9.77
N PHE A 417 -17.69 -26.11 10.50
CA PHE A 417 -17.33 -24.84 9.89
C PHE A 417 -16.02 -24.95 9.09
N LEU A 418 -14.96 -25.52 9.68
CA LEU A 418 -13.70 -25.77 8.96
C LEU A 418 -13.94 -26.57 7.66
N ARG A 419 -14.74 -27.64 7.72
CA ARG A 419 -15.09 -28.47 6.55
C ARG A 419 -15.82 -27.67 5.47
N SER A 420 -16.80 -26.85 5.85
CA SER A 420 -17.58 -26.04 4.89
C SER A 420 -16.78 -24.93 4.21
N MET A 421 -15.68 -24.45 4.83
CA MET A 421 -14.80 -23.44 4.23
C MET A 421 -13.78 -24.01 3.22
N ILE A 422 -13.59 -25.33 3.10
CA ILE A 422 -12.52 -25.94 2.29
C ILE A 422 -12.59 -25.51 0.82
N ASP A 423 -13.75 -25.69 0.18
CA ASP A 423 -13.95 -25.35 -1.23
C ASP A 423 -13.69 -23.85 -1.48
N THR A 424 -14.16 -23.00 -0.56
CA THR A 424 -13.98 -21.54 -0.59
C THR A 424 -12.50 -21.15 -0.46
N MET A 425 -11.74 -21.82 0.40
CA MET A 425 -10.29 -21.63 0.53
C MET A 425 -9.53 -22.07 -0.75
N GLU A 426 -9.95 -23.16 -1.40
CA GLU A 426 -9.39 -23.58 -2.69
C GLU A 426 -9.74 -22.61 -3.83
N MET A 427 -10.94 -22.02 -3.85
CA MET A 427 -11.33 -21.00 -4.84
C MET A 427 -10.39 -19.78 -4.78
N GLU A 428 -10.14 -19.20 -3.60
CA GLU A 428 -9.24 -18.06 -3.48
C GLU A 428 -7.79 -18.43 -3.82
N PHE A 429 -7.30 -19.59 -3.36
CA PHE A 429 -5.96 -20.06 -3.72
C PHE A 429 -5.79 -20.23 -5.24
N ASN A 430 -6.82 -20.73 -5.93
CA ASN A 430 -6.81 -20.82 -7.38
C ASN A 430 -6.88 -19.44 -8.07
N PHE A 431 -7.56 -18.43 -7.52
CA PHE A 431 -7.42 -17.04 -7.98
C PHE A 431 -5.96 -16.58 -7.91
N TRP A 432 -5.28 -16.74 -6.77
CA TRP A 432 -3.87 -16.34 -6.63
C TRP A 432 -2.96 -17.09 -7.62
N LYS A 433 -3.18 -18.39 -7.79
CA LYS A 433 -2.43 -19.25 -8.71
C LYS A 433 -2.64 -18.91 -10.18
N LEU A 434 -3.85 -18.50 -10.58
CA LEU A 434 -4.20 -18.20 -11.97
C LEU A 434 -4.01 -16.73 -12.36
N LYS A 435 -4.05 -15.80 -11.40
CA LYS A 435 -4.03 -14.34 -11.66
C LYS A 435 -2.80 -13.62 -11.09
N ARG A 436 -2.09 -14.22 -10.14
CA ARG A 436 -1.04 -13.56 -9.34
C ARG A 436 0.22 -14.43 -9.18
N MET A 437 0.43 -15.40 -10.07
CA MET A 437 1.66 -16.20 -10.18
C MET A 437 2.39 -15.86 -11.49
N ILE A 438 3.72 -15.76 -11.44
CA ILE A 438 4.61 -15.60 -12.60
C ILE A 438 5.78 -16.59 -12.53
N ASN A 439 6.36 -16.90 -13.68
CA ASN A 439 7.60 -17.67 -13.78
C ASN A 439 8.78 -16.72 -13.93
N VAL A 440 9.77 -16.84 -13.05
CA VAL A 440 11.00 -16.01 -13.05
C VAL A 440 12.23 -16.89 -13.16
N THR A 441 13.17 -16.53 -14.04
CA THR A 441 14.40 -17.30 -14.28
C THR A 441 15.56 -16.69 -13.49
N ILE A 442 16.11 -17.44 -12.53
CA ILE A 442 17.23 -17.01 -11.68
C ILE A 442 18.36 -18.03 -11.83
N GLY A 443 19.53 -17.59 -12.29
CA GLY A 443 20.70 -18.47 -12.49
C GLY A 443 20.44 -19.65 -13.43
N GLY A 444 19.59 -19.48 -14.44
CA GLY A 444 19.19 -20.54 -15.38
C GLY A 444 18.12 -21.51 -14.83
N LYS A 445 17.58 -21.29 -13.63
CA LYS A 445 16.48 -22.07 -13.06
C LYS A 445 15.18 -21.27 -13.08
N ASN A 446 14.09 -21.91 -13.49
CA ASN A 446 12.76 -21.31 -13.46
C ASN A 446 12.10 -21.53 -12.11
N HIS A 447 11.54 -20.47 -11.53
CA HIS A 447 10.81 -20.47 -10.28
C HIS A 447 9.42 -19.88 -10.51
N SER A 448 8.36 -20.60 -10.14
CA SER A 448 7.01 -20.03 -10.09
C SER A 448 6.83 -19.31 -8.75
N VAL A 449 6.52 -18.01 -8.78
CA VAL A 449 6.41 -17.15 -7.61
C VAL A 449 5.13 -16.34 -7.64
N PHE A 450 4.57 -16.04 -6.47
CA PHE A 450 3.44 -15.11 -6.35
C PHE A 450 3.94 -13.66 -6.31
N TYR A 451 3.15 -12.74 -6.87
CA TYR A 451 3.45 -11.30 -6.87
C TYR A 451 2.19 -10.45 -6.71
N TYR A 452 2.34 -9.29 -6.06
CA TYR A 452 1.24 -8.33 -5.94
C TYR A 452 1.10 -7.52 -7.22
N ARG A 453 -0.09 -7.60 -7.83
CA ARG A 453 -0.49 -6.82 -9.01
C ARG A 453 -1.91 -6.27 -8.81
N ALA A 454 -2.10 -5.02 -9.21
CA ALA A 454 -3.40 -4.51 -9.62
C ALA A 454 -3.45 -4.57 -11.14
N ASP A 455 -4.53 -5.06 -11.72
CA ASP A 455 -4.72 -5.04 -13.18
C ASP A 455 -5.26 -3.67 -13.56
N SER A 456 -4.41 -2.64 -13.52
CA SER A 456 -4.77 -1.23 -13.66
C SER A 456 -3.51 -0.38 -13.87
N ASN A 457 -3.42 0.37 -14.97
CA ASN A 457 -2.32 1.31 -15.24
C ASN A 457 -2.67 2.79 -14.96
N VAL A 458 -3.94 3.08 -14.63
CA VAL A 458 -4.43 4.43 -14.28
C VAL A 458 -4.27 4.78 -12.79
N PRO A 459 -4.47 6.06 -12.37
CA PRO A 459 -4.57 6.46 -10.97
C PRO A 459 -5.66 5.72 -10.16
N ARG A 460 -5.48 5.65 -8.83
CA ARG A 460 -6.36 4.94 -7.89
C ARG A 460 -7.33 5.85 -7.15
#